data_AF-A0A7C5JZ28-F1
#
_entry.id   AF-A0A7C5JZ28-F1
#
_cell.length_a   1.000
_cell.length_b   1.000
_cell.length_c   1.000
_cell.angle_alpha   90.00
_cell.angle_beta   90.00
_cell.angle_gamma   90.00
#
_symmetry.space_group_name_H-M   'P 1'
#
loop_
_entity.id
_entity.type
_entity.pdbx_description
1 polymer ?
#
loop_
_entity_poly.entity_id
_entity_poly.type
_entity_poly.pdbx_seq_one_letter_code
_entity_poly.pdbx_strand_id
1 'polypeptide(L)'
;MNFKEIEKKVVQFRDERFWGKYHTPKNLAISLAVEVGELLEHFQWDTNEEILQSIKDPKRKEKIVDEIADVVIYLTLLAHELNIDLDEALKRKLKKNEEKYPAKVIRVEEIVKDLGGEIIDAKGEVKSVNQVVELLGVKPENIIKSLVFIVNESEPLLVIVDGKSKASLEKLKNIFGNIRMAKPKEVEEITSYKIGEVPPVGIPVKIVVDKRVLEREFVIGGGGSINRLSKLSPKKIVEFQKAEVLDVSE
;
A
#
# COMPACT_ATOMS: atom_id res chain seq x y z
N MET A 1 -10.19 -17.76 22.39
CA MET A 1 -9.47 -18.99 22.06
C MET A 1 -8.27 -18.61 21.20
N ASN A 2 -7.05 -19.07 21.48
CA ASN A 2 -5.87 -18.87 20.60
C ASN A 2 -5.60 -20.13 19.75
N PHE A 3 -4.65 -20.08 18.81
CA PHE A 3 -4.38 -21.23 17.94
C PHE A 3 -3.87 -22.44 18.72
N LYS A 4 -3.10 -22.24 19.80
CA LYS A 4 -2.69 -23.35 20.69
C LYS A 4 -3.86 -24.09 21.32
N GLU A 5 -4.90 -23.38 21.73
CA GLU A 5 -6.11 -24.01 22.27
C GLU A 5 -6.91 -24.76 21.20
N ILE A 6 -6.94 -24.25 19.96
CA ILE A 6 -7.53 -24.94 18.82
C ILE A 6 -6.74 -26.22 18.52
N GLU A 7 -5.42 -26.10 18.39
CA GLU A 7 -4.51 -27.22 18.12
C GLU A 7 -4.72 -28.35 19.11
N LYS A 8 -4.74 -28.05 20.42
CA LYS A 8 -4.97 -29.06 21.45
C LYS A 8 -6.28 -29.82 21.26
N LYS A 9 -7.38 -29.10 20.96
CA LYS A 9 -8.70 -29.73 20.76
C LYS A 9 -8.73 -30.58 19.49
N VAL A 10 -8.19 -30.07 18.39
CA VAL A 10 -8.20 -30.75 17.09
C VAL A 10 -7.30 -31.98 17.10
N VAL A 11 -6.10 -31.88 17.69
CA VAL A 11 -5.18 -33.01 17.86
C VAL A 11 -5.78 -34.07 18.76
N GLN A 12 -6.37 -33.69 19.90
CA GLN A 12 -7.09 -34.62 20.77
C GLN A 12 -8.21 -35.34 20.00
N PHE A 13 -9.04 -34.60 19.26
CA PHE A 13 -10.12 -35.17 18.46
C PHE A 13 -9.61 -36.19 17.42
N ARG A 14 -8.50 -35.89 16.74
CA ARG A 14 -7.82 -36.80 15.81
C ARG A 14 -7.32 -38.06 16.52
N ASP A 15 -6.64 -37.90 17.64
CA ASP A 15 -5.95 -38.97 18.34
C ASP A 15 -6.92 -39.94 19.01
N GLU A 16 -8.03 -39.44 19.56
CA GLU A 16 -9.15 -40.26 20.07
C GLU A 16 -9.73 -41.20 18.99
N ARG A 17 -9.58 -40.84 17.71
CA ARG A 17 -10.04 -41.63 16.55
C ARG A 17 -8.91 -42.43 15.90
N PHE A 18 -7.70 -42.38 16.45
CA PHE A 18 -6.51 -43.04 15.90
C PHE A 18 -6.20 -42.63 14.45
N TRP A 19 -6.57 -41.41 14.06
CA TRP A 19 -6.38 -40.89 12.69
C TRP A 19 -4.96 -40.39 12.43
N GLY A 20 -4.13 -40.22 13.46
CA GLY A 20 -2.74 -39.76 13.34
C GLY A 20 -1.92 -40.53 12.30
N LYS A 21 -2.15 -41.84 12.14
CA LYS A 21 -1.47 -42.67 11.13
C LYS A 21 -1.75 -42.27 9.67
N TYR A 22 -2.87 -41.59 9.39
CA TYR A 22 -3.23 -41.12 8.05
C TYR A 22 -2.87 -39.64 7.83
N HIS A 23 -2.71 -38.89 8.92
CA HIS A 23 -2.46 -37.45 8.92
C HIS A 23 -0.96 -37.17 8.75
N THR A 24 -0.39 -37.65 7.64
CA THR A 24 0.98 -37.26 7.24
C THR A 24 0.99 -35.85 6.64
N PRO A 25 2.10 -35.11 6.66
CA PRO A 25 2.17 -33.76 6.07
C PRO A 25 1.68 -33.69 4.62
N LYS A 26 2.01 -34.70 3.80
CA LYS A 26 1.52 -34.80 2.42
C LYS A 26 0.00 -34.91 2.36
N ASN A 27 -0.58 -35.81 3.14
CA ASN A 27 -2.03 -36.05 3.10
C ASN A 27 -2.80 -34.85 3.64
N LEU A 28 -2.33 -34.26 4.73
CA LEU A 28 -2.93 -33.06 5.32
C LEU A 28 -2.87 -31.86 4.37
N ALA A 29 -1.76 -31.68 3.63
CA ALA A 29 -1.67 -30.63 2.62
C ALA A 29 -2.64 -30.86 1.45
N ILE A 30 -2.87 -32.11 1.05
CA ILE A 30 -3.87 -32.46 0.04
C ILE A 30 -5.28 -32.16 0.57
N SER A 31 -5.63 -32.62 1.78
CA SER A 31 -6.93 -32.35 2.39
C SER A 31 -7.19 -30.85 2.53
N LEU A 32 -6.20 -30.07 3.01
CA LEU A 32 -6.30 -28.62 3.09
C LEU A 32 -6.63 -27.98 1.71
N ALA A 33 -6.02 -28.46 0.64
CA ALA A 33 -6.31 -27.96 -0.70
C ALA A 33 -7.73 -28.33 -1.18
N VAL A 34 -8.25 -29.49 -0.76
CA VAL A 34 -9.63 -29.90 -1.04
C VAL A 34 -10.62 -28.98 -0.33
N GLU A 35 -10.47 -28.75 0.98
CA GLU A 35 -11.36 -27.87 1.74
C GLU A 35 -11.35 -26.41 1.21
N VAL A 36 -10.18 -25.93 0.76
CA VAL A 36 -10.09 -24.61 0.10
C VAL A 36 -10.86 -24.60 -1.22
N GLY A 37 -10.88 -25.73 -1.94
CA GLY A 37 -11.70 -25.93 -3.13
C GLY A 37 -13.19 -25.89 -2.82
N GLU A 38 -13.64 -26.61 -1.78
CA GLU A 38 -15.04 -26.62 -1.33
C GLU A 38 -15.49 -25.21 -0.89
N LEU A 39 -14.65 -24.50 -0.13
CA LEU A 39 -14.88 -23.09 0.19
C LEU A 39 -15.03 -22.21 -1.05
N LEU A 40 -14.21 -22.43 -2.09
CA LEU A 40 -14.24 -21.65 -3.33
C LEU A 40 -15.55 -21.85 -4.11
N GLU A 41 -16.16 -23.04 -4.04
CA GLU A 41 -17.42 -23.33 -4.75
C GLU A 41 -18.54 -22.36 -4.37
N HIS A 42 -18.51 -21.81 -3.15
CA HIS A 42 -19.46 -20.81 -2.68
C HIS A 42 -19.35 -19.43 -3.33
N PHE A 43 -18.26 -19.16 -4.06
CA PHE A 43 -17.96 -17.85 -4.64
C PHE A 43 -17.75 -17.87 -6.16
N GLN A 44 -17.49 -19.03 -6.76
CA GLN A 44 -16.97 -19.13 -8.13
C GLN A 44 -17.89 -18.59 -9.25
N TRP A 45 -19.21 -18.54 -9.04
CA TRP A 45 -20.19 -18.19 -10.09
C TRP A 45 -20.85 -16.82 -9.91
N ASP A 46 -20.80 -16.25 -8.70
CA ASP A 46 -21.58 -15.07 -8.35
C ASP A 46 -20.71 -13.80 -8.40
N THR A 47 -21.33 -12.66 -8.75
CA THR A 47 -20.68 -11.35 -8.61
C THR A 47 -20.53 -10.95 -7.13
N ASN A 48 -19.68 -9.96 -6.85
CA ASN A 48 -19.48 -9.47 -5.48
C ASN A 48 -20.78 -8.99 -4.84
N GLU A 49 -21.63 -8.26 -5.58
CA GLU A 49 -22.91 -7.77 -5.10
C GLU A 49 -23.87 -8.92 -4.75
N GLU A 50 -23.92 -9.95 -5.59
CA GLU A 50 -24.74 -11.15 -5.38
C GLU A 50 -24.26 -11.98 -4.19
N ILE A 51 -22.95 -12.13 -4.02
CA ILE A 51 -22.35 -12.80 -2.84
C ILE A 51 -22.77 -12.05 -1.57
N LEU A 52 -22.58 -10.74 -1.51
CA LEU A 52 -22.91 -9.93 -0.33
C LEU A 52 -24.40 -9.96 0.02
N GLN A 53 -25.27 -10.09 -0.98
CA GLN A 53 -26.69 -10.24 -0.75
C GLN A 53 -27.05 -11.65 -0.29
N SER A 54 -26.45 -12.68 -0.87
CA SER A 54 -26.77 -14.09 -0.60
C SER A 54 -26.28 -14.58 0.76
N ILE A 55 -25.17 -14.04 1.29
CA ILE A 55 -24.69 -14.35 2.65
C ILE A 55 -25.62 -13.82 3.76
N LYS A 56 -26.63 -13.02 3.42
CA LYS A 56 -27.69 -12.63 4.35
C LYS A 56 -28.64 -13.79 4.65
N ASP A 57 -28.71 -14.80 3.77
CA ASP A 57 -29.37 -16.08 4.08
C ASP A 57 -28.52 -16.86 5.10
N PRO A 58 -29.04 -17.12 6.31
CA PRO A 58 -28.32 -17.84 7.34
C PRO A 58 -27.83 -19.21 6.89
N LYS A 59 -28.58 -19.94 6.05
CA LYS A 59 -28.21 -21.28 5.59
C LYS A 59 -27.00 -21.26 4.68
N ARG A 60 -26.93 -20.28 3.77
CA ARG A 60 -25.77 -20.11 2.90
C ARG A 60 -24.54 -19.70 3.72
N LYS A 61 -24.73 -18.81 4.68
CA LYS A 61 -23.66 -18.37 5.57
C LYS A 61 -23.11 -19.53 6.41
N GLU A 62 -23.96 -20.40 6.93
CA GLU A 62 -23.58 -21.56 7.73
C GLU A 62 -22.67 -22.51 6.95
N LYS A 63 -23.01 -22.84 5.70
CA LYS A 63 -22.13 -23.66 4.85
C LYS A 63 -20.74 -23.05 4.67
N ILE A 64 -20.66 -21.74 4.37
CA ILE A 64 -19.37 -21.05 4.25
C ILE A 64 -18.59 -21.09 5.57
N VAL A 65 -19.27 -20.99 6.71
CA VAL A 65 -18.63 -21.09 8.04
C VAL A 65 -18.05 -22.49 8.27
N ASP A 66 -18.77 -23.53 7.88
CA ASP A 66 -18.31 -24.92 7.98
C ASP A 66 -17.04 -25.13 7.14
N GLU A 67 -17.04 -24.71 5.87
CA GLU A 67 -15.86 -24.82 5.01
C GLU A 67 -14.65 -24.03 5.54
N ILE A 68 -14.89 -22.82 6.08
CA ILE A 68 -13.82 -22.04 6.75
C ILE A 68 -13.28 -22.80 7.97
N ALA A 69 -14.15 -23.45 8.75
CA ALA A 69 -13.74 -24.22 9.91
C ALA A 69 -12.91 -25.44 9.50
N ASP A 70 -13.28 -26.14 8.43
CA ASP A 70 -12.52 -27.28 7.91
C ASP A 70 -11.13 -26.87 7.41
N VAL A 71 -11.03 -25.75 6.69
CA VAL A 71 -9.72 -25.15 6.32
C VAL A 71 -8.86 -24.90 7.56
N VAL A 72 -9.44 -24.34 8.64
CA VAL A 72 -8.70 -24.09 9.89
C VAL A 72 -8.27 -25.40 10.56
N ILE A 73 -9.13 -26.42 10.57
CA ILE A 73 -8.84 -27.73 11.17
C ILE A 73 -7.66 -28.39 10.47
N TYR A 74 -7.69 -28.53 9.14
CA TYR A 74 -6.61 -29.17 8.40
C TYR A 74 -5.31 -28.37 8.40
N LEU A 75 -5.39 -27.03 8.35
CA LEU A 75 -4.22 -26.19 8.51
C LEU A 75 -3.57 -26.38 9.88
N THR A 76 -4.38 -26.47 10.93
CA THR A 76 -3.90 -26.69 12.31
C THR A 76 -3.24 -28.06 12.46
N LEU A 77 -3.84 -29.11 11.92
CA LEU A 77 -3.26 -30.45 11.91
C LEU A 77 -1.94 -30.49 11.13
N LEU A 78 -1.88 -29.83 9.97
CA LEU A 78 -0.67 -29.75 9.16
C LEU A 78 0.45 -29.02 9.91
N ALA A 79 0.12 -27.90 10.56
CA ALA A 79 1.06 -27.15 11.38
C ALA A 79 1.60 -28.00 12.55
N HIS A 80 0.73 -28.74 13.22
CA HIS A 80 1.11 -29.66 14.30
C HIS A 80 2.12 -30.72 13.83
N GLU A 81 1.83 -31.43 12.73
CA GLU A 81 2.73 -32.46 12.18
C GLU A 81 4.08 -31.89 11.71
N LEU A 82 4.11 -30.62 11.31
CA LEU A 82 5.32 -29.92 10.91
C LEU A 82 6.03 -29.21 12.09
N ASN A 83 5.51 -29.35 13.32
CA ASN A 83 6.00 -28.64 14.51
C ASN A 83 6.05 -27.11 14.34
N ILE A 84 5.01 -26.55 13.72
CA ILE A 84 4.85 -25.11 13.49
C ILE A 84 3.87 -24.53 14.50
N ASP A 85 4.36 -23.65 15.38
CA ASP A 85 3.52 -22.83 16.25
C ASP A 85 2.82 -21.74 15.42
N LEU A 86 1.51 -21.90 15.19
CA LEU A 86 0.73 -20.96 14.38
C LEU A 86 0.63 -19.56 14.99
N ASP A 87 0.53 -19.45 16.32
CA ASP A 87 0.47 -18.14 16.99
C ASP A 87 1.78 -17.36 16.74
N GLU A 88 2.94 -18.01 16.91
CA GLU A 88 4.24 -17.39 16.65
C GLU A 88 4.50 -17.16 15.16
N ALA A 89 4.09 -18.09 14.29
CA ALA A 89 4.20 -17.94 12.84
C ALA A 89 3.40 -16.72 12.34
N LEU A 90 2.17 -16.54 12.82
CA LEU A 90 1.32 -15.41 12.49
C LEU A 90 1.89 -14.10 13.04
N LYS A 91 2.29 -14.02 14.31
CA LYS A 91 2.93 -12.81 14.88
C LYS A 91 4.13 -12.37 14.06
N ARG A 92 5.03 -13.31 13.72
CA ARG A 92 6.20 -13.03 12.89
C ARG A 92 5.82 -12.59 11.49
N LYS A 93 4.81 -13.22 10.88
CA LYS A 93 4.35 -12.87 9.54
C LYS A 93 3.67 -11.50 9.51
N LEU A 94 2.87 -11.16 10.51
CA LEU A 94 2.22 -9.85 10.66
C LEU A 94 3.28 -8.76 10.84
N LYS A 95 4.26 -8.92 11.72
CA LYS A 95 5.37 -7.96 11.85
C LYS A 95 6.12 -7.75 10.52
N LYS A 96 6.47 -8.83 9.81
CA LYS A 96 7.08 -8.73 8.48
C LYS A 96 6.17 -8.02 7.47
N ASN A 97 4.87 -8.23 7.55
CA ASN A 97 3.90 -7.57 6.68
C ASN A 97 3.72 -6.10 7.07
N GLU A 98 3.79 -5.72 8.35
CA GLU A 98 3.79 -4.32 8.79
C GLU A 98 5.06 -3.59 8.35
N GLU A 99 6.21 -4.27 8.31
CA GLU A 99 7.43 -3.69 7.77
C GLU A 99 7.37 -3.56 6.23
N LYS A 100 6.78 -4.55 5.54
CA LYS A 100 6.68 -4.60 4.07
C LYS A 100 5.53 -3.75 3.49
N TYR A 101 4.43 -3.68 4.21
CA TYR A 101 3.19 -2.95 3.91
C TYR A 101 2.79 -2.20 5.19
N PRO A 102 3.55 -1.18 5.60
CA PRO A 102 3.18 -0.42 6.78
C PRO A 102 1.78 0.13 6.56
N ALA A 103 0.97 0.17 7.62
CA ALA A 103 -0.35 0.81 7.60
C ALA A 103 -0.30 2.26 7.04
N LYS A 104 0.92 2.81 7.00
CA LYS A 104 1.41 3.87 6.11
C LYS A 104 1.37 3.51 4.60
N VAL A 105 0.26 3.01 4.06
CA VAL A 105 -0.29 3.71 2.89
C VAL A 105 -0.82 4.99 3.51
N ILE A 106 0.05 5.99 3.61
CA ILE A 106 -0.25 7.09 4.49
C ILE A 106 -1.46 7.81 3.90
N ARG A 107 -2.51 7.95 4.71
CA ARG A 107 -3.60 8.87 4.38
C ARG A 107 -2.97 10.23 4.25
N VAL A 108 -2.69 10.62 3.00
CA VAL A 108 -2.11 11.91 2.64
C VAL A 108 -2.90 13.01 3.31
N GLU A 109 -4.21 12.80 3.46
CA GLU A 109 -5.10 13.71 4.17
C GLU A 109 -4.74 13.92 5.65
N GLU A 110 -4.34 12.86 6.36
CA GLU A 110 -3.97 12.95 7.77
C GLU A 110 -2.60 13.62 7.93
N ILE A 111 -1.58 13.24 7.13
CA ILE A 111 -0.29 13.97 7.13
C ILE A 111 -0.52 15.44 6.82
N VAL A 112 -1.26 15.73 5.75
CA VAL A 112 -1.44 17.10 5.28
C VAL A 112 -2.06 17.93 6.39
N LYS A 113 -3.07 17.41 7.10
CA LYS A 113 -3.68 18.08 8.26
C LYS A 113 -2.71 18.24 9.43
N ASP A 114 -1.95 17.21 9.79
CA ASP A 114 -0.97 17.27 10.89
C ASP A 114 0.15 18.29 10.64
N LEU A 115 0.49 18.50 9.37
CA LEU A 115 1.44 19.54 8.94
C LEU A 115 0.82 20.93 8.81
N GLY A 116 -0.45 21.11 9.16
CA GLY A 116 -1.18 22.38 9.07
C GLY A 116 -1.59 22.76 7.65
N GLY A 117 -1.64 21.79 6.74
CA GLY A 117 -2.08 21.93 5.36
C GLY A 117 -3.56 21.61 5.15
N GLU A 118 -3.97 21.62 3.88
CA GLU A 118 -5.34 21.43 3.44
C GLU A 118 -5.42 20.45 2.27
N ILE A 119 -6.43 19.58 2.28
CA ILE A 119 -6.78 18.75 1.12
C ILE A 119 -7.91 19.45 0.37
N ILE A 120 -7.71 19.62 -0.93
CA ILE A 120 -8.64 20.30 -1.82
C ILE A 120 -9.22 19.27 -2.77
N ASP A 121 -10.53 19.03 -2.66
CA ASP A 121 -11.26 18.20 -3.62
C ASP A 121 -11.58 19.03 -4.88
N ALA A 122 -10.99 18.64 -6.00
CA ALA A 122 -11.34 19.19 -7.30
C ALA A 122 -12.66 18.57 -7.78
N LYS A 123 -13.59 19.41 -8.23
CA LYS A 123 -14.84 18.97 -8.87
C LYS A 123 -14.55 18.45 -10.30
N GLY A 124 -13.81 17.35 -10.41
CA GLY A 124 -13.38 16.73 -11.66
C GLY A 124 -11.93 16.24 -11.63
N GLU A 125 -11.49 15.61 -12.72
CA GLU A 125 -10.11 15.16 -12.89
C GLU A 125 -9.17 16.35 -13.15
N VAL A 126 -8.08 16.43 -12.39
CA VAL A 126 -7.04 17.45 -12.55
C VAL A 126 -5.80 16.81 -13.15
N LYS A 127 -5.49 17.15 -14.40
CA LYS A 127 -4.37 16.56 -15.16
C LYS A 127 -3.27 17.56 -15.51
N SER A 128 -3.49 18.85 -15.29
CA SER A 128 -2.55 19.90 -15.67
C SER A 128 -2.48 21.05 -14.68
N VAL A 129 -1.33 21.73 -14.67
CA VAL A 129 -1.09 22.95 -13.90
C VAL A 129 -2.12 24.03 -14.22
N ASN A 130 -2.48 24.20 -15.49
CA ASN A 130 -3.45 25.22 -15.92
C ASN A 130 -4.83 25.00 -15.31
N GLN A 131 -5.30 23.75 -15.23
CA GLN A 131 -6.58 23.42 -14.58
C GLN A 131 -6.57 23.77 -13.09
N VAL A 132 -5.45 23.54 -12.39
CA VAL A 132 -5.32 23.92 -10.97
C VAL A 132 -5.35 25.44 -10.80
N VAL A 133 -4.67 26.18 -11.68
CA VAL A 133 -4.65 27.65 -11.68
C VAL A 133 -6.06 28.21 -11.89
N GLU A 134 -6.80 27.69 -12.87
CA GLU A 134 -8.18 28.08 -13.14
C GLU A 134 -9.12 27.73 -11.99
N LEU A 135 -8.97 26.53 -11.40
CA LEU A 135 -9.82 26.04 -10.33
C LEU A 135 -9.65 26.84 -9.02
N LEU A 136 -8.41 27.19 -8.67
CA LEU A 136 -8.06 27.73 -7.35
C LEU A 136 -7.65 29.20 -7.36
N GLY A 137 -7.50 29.83 -8.53
CA GLY A 137 -7.06 31.22 -8.65
C GLY A 137 -5.63 31.46 -8.12
N VAL A 138 -4.79 30.42 -8.14
CA VAL A 138 -3.42 30.47 -7.61
C VAL A 138 -2.40 30.75 -8.71
N LYS A 139 -1.23 31.27 -8.34
CA LYS A 139 -0.14 31.44 -9.31
C LYS A 139 0.41 30.06 -9.71
N PRO A 140 0.79 29.82 -10.98
CA PRO A 140 1.32 28.52 -11.40
C PRO A 140 2.61 28.12 -10.65
N GLU A 141 3.31 29.10 -10.08
CA GLU A 141 4.52 28.90 -9.27
C GLU A 141 4.25 28.33 -7.88
N ASN A 142 3.00 28.38 -7.41
CA ASN A 142 2.58 27.67 -6.20
C ASN A 142 2.27 26.20 -6.49
N ILE A 143 2.25 25.76 -7.75
CA ILE A 143 2.01 24.34 -8.06
C ILE A 143 3.36 23.62 -8.08
N ILE A 144 3.40 22.38 -7.61
CA ILE A 144 4.59 21.53 -7.64
C ILE A 144 4.33 20.21 -8.38
N LYS A 145 5.40 19.60 -8.89
CA LYS A 145 5.41 18.27 -9.50
C LYS A 145 6.28 17.34 -8.67
N SER A 146 5.74 16.18 -8.32
CA SER A 146 6.45 15.10 -7.65
C SER A 146 6.86 14.07 -8.72
N LEU A 147 8.15 14.03 -9.04
CA LEU A 147 8.70 13.19 -10.12
C LEU A 147 9.56 12.07 -9.54
N VAL A 148 9.30 10.81 -9.92
CA VAL A 148 10.08 9.67 -9.44
C VAL A 148 11.19 9.33 -10.44
N PHE A 149 12.38 9.14 -9.92
CA PHE A 149 13.57 8.71 -10.63
C PHE A 149 14.12 7.43 -10.02
N ILE A 150 14.90 6.70 -10.81
CA ILE A 150 15.67 5.53 -10.40
C ILE A 150 17.15 5.87 -10.54
N VAL A 151 17.85 5.83 -9.41
CA VAL A 151 19.30 6.02 -9.28
C VAL A 151 19.97 4.64 -9.21
N ASN A 152 21.13 4.49 -9.87
CA ASN A 152 21.92 3.26 -9.84
C ASN A 152 21.07 1.98 -10.08
N GLU A 153 20.18 2.05 -11.06
CA GLU A 153 19.28 0.98 -11.52
C GLU A 153 18.16 0.52 -10.58
N SER A 154 18.25 0.78 -9.26
CA SER A 154 17.29 0.22 -8.29
C SER A 154 16.83 1.19 -7.20
N GLU A 155 17.53 2.30 -6.96
CA GLU A 155 17.22 3.19 -5.83
C GLU A 155 16.20 4.26 -6.23
N PRO A 156 15.00 4.30 -5.63
CA PRO A 156 14.00 5.30 -5.96
C PRO A 156 14.34 6.65 -5.31
N LEU A 157 14.18 7.72 -6.11
CA LEU A 157 14.35 9.10 -5.70
C LEU A 157 13.11 9.90 -6.12
N LEU A 158 12.46 10.58 -5.18
CA LEU A 158 11.39 11.53 -5.49
C LEU A 158 11.94 12.94 -5.52
N VAL A 159 11.76 13.63 -6.65
CA VAL A 159 12.21 15.00 -6.87
C VAL A 159 10.99 15.91 -6.98
N ILE A 160 10.94 16.94 -6.13
CA ILE A 160 9.88 17.94 -6.09
C ILE A 160 10.38 19.23 -6.72
N VAL A 161 9.73 19.66 -7.81
CA VAL A 161 10.03 20.91 -8.53
C VAL A 161 8.77 21.77 -8.64
N ASP A 162 8.92 23.05 -8.93
CA ASP A 162 7.77 23.91 -9.23
C ASP A 162 7.10 23.52 -10.57
N GLY A 163 5.85 23.93 -10.73
CA GLY A 163 4.98 23.54 -11.83
C GLY A 163 5.41 24.09 -13.19
N LYS A 164 6.20 25.17 -13.23
CA LYS A 164 6.72 25.75 -14.47
C LYS A 164 8.04 25.11 -14.88
N SER A 165 8.90 24.79 -13.91
CA SER A 165 10.22 24.21 -14.18
C SER A 165 10.15 22.73 -14.59
N LYS A 166 11.27 22.24 -15.12
CA LYS A 166 11.55 20.82 -15.35
C LYS A 166 12.68 20.37 -14.45
N ALA A 167 12.65 19.11 -14.02
CA ALA A 167 13.79 18.52 -13.34
C ALA A 167 14.95 18.34 -14.35
N SER A 168 16.10 18.92 -14.03
CA SER A 168 17.29 18.88 -14.88
C SER A 168 18.01 17.54 -14.68
N LEU A 169 17.90 16.66 -15.68
CA LEU A 169 18.58 15.36 -15.67
C LEU A 169 20.10 15.50 -15.56
N GLU A 170 20.67 16.57 -16.12
CA GLU A 170 22.10 16.85 -16.05
C GLU A 170 22.54 17.12 -14.61
N LYS A 171 21.85 18.04 -13.91
CA LYS A 171 22.14 18.35 -12.50
C LYS A 171 21.96 17.12 -11.61
N LEU A 172 20.87 16.37 -11.80
CA LEU A 172 20.61 15.14 -11.04
C LEU A 172 21.68 14.07 -11.30
N LYS A 173 22.15 13.91 -12.55
CA LYS A 173 23.26 12.99 -12.87
C LYS A 173 24.56 13.39 -12.19
N ASN A 174 24.87 14.68 -12.15
CA ASN A 174 26.08 15.17 -11.49
C ASN A 174 26.07 14.92 -9.97
N ILE A 175 24.89 14.90 -9.34
CA ILE A 175 24.73 14.71 -7.89
C ILE A 175 24.62 13.23 -7.51
N PHE A 176 23.79 12.47 -8.25
CA PHE A 176 23.40 11.11 -7.88
C PHE A 176 24.01 10.01 -8.77
N GLY A 177 24.75 10.38 -9.82
CA GLY A 177 25.34 9.44 -10.77
C GLY A 177 24.34 8.97 -11.83
N ASN A 178 24.28 7.66 -12.09
CA ASN A 178 23.41 7.13 -13.13
C ASN A 178 21.95 7.24 -12.70
N ILE A 179 21.17 8.10 -13.37
CA ILE A 179 19.77 8.36 -13.05
C ILE A 179 18.90 8.38 -14.30
N ARG A 180 17.69 7.82 -14.17
CA ARG A 180 16.63 7.86 -15.18
C ARG A 180 15.28 8.14 -14.54
N MET A 181 14.33 8.63 -15.33
CA MET A 181 12.94 8.74 -14.86
C MET A 181 12.34 7.35 -14.67
N ALA A 182 11.52 7.19 -13.64
CA ALA A 182 10.74 5.97 -13.42
C ALA A 182 9.64 5.83 -14.48
N LYS A 183 9.38 4.60 -14.91
CA LYS A 183 8.27 4.25 -15.80
C LYS A 183 6.96 4.27 -15.01
N PRO A 184 5.78 4.43 -15.66
CA PRO A 184 4.48 4.47 -14.97
C PRO A 184 4.25 3.33 -13.98
N LYS A 185 4.58 2.09 -14.38
CA LYS A 185 4.45 0.91 -13.52
C LYS A 185 5.36 0.98 -12.30
N GLU A 186 6.60 1.45 -12.47
CA GLU A 186 7.55 1.63 -11.36
C GLU A 186 7.06 2.72 -10.40
N VAL A 187 6.49 3.82 -10.91
CA VAL A 187 5.90 4.89 -10.07
C VAL A 187 4.81 4.31 -9.17
N GLU A 188 3.90 3.52 -9.74
CA GLU A 188 2.80 2.89 -8.99
C GLU A 188 3.33 1.86 -7.98
N GLU A 189 4.29 1.01 -8.36
CA GLU A 189 4.91 0.03 -7.47
C GLU A 189 5.69 0.70 -6.31
N ILE A 190 6.35 1.84 -6.55
CA ILE A 190 7.15 2.56 -5.56
C ILE A 190 6.28 3.42 -4.64
N THR A 191 5.31 4.15 -5.20
CA THR A 191 4.58 5.19 -4.48
C THR A 191 3.17 4.77 -4.08
N SER A 192 2.64 3.69 -4.65
CA SER A 192 1.21 3.32 -4.58
C SER A 192 0.25 4.34 -5.21
N TYR A 193 0.77 5.32 -5.96
CA TYR A 193 0.00 6.34 -6.67
C TYR A 193 0.34 6.33 -8.16
N LYS A 194 -0.62 6.76 -8.99
CA LYS A 194 -0.37 6.93 -10.42
C LYS A 194 0.41 8.22 -10.68
N ILE A 195 0.99 8.33 -11.87
CA ILE A 195 1.59 9.57 -12.35
C ILE A 195 0.58 10.71 -12.26
N GLY A 196 0.99 11.83 -11.67
CA GLY A 196 0.14 13.01 -11.46
C GLY A 196 -0.60 13.01 -10.13
N GLU A 197 -0.73 11.87 -9.46
CA GLU A 197 -1.39 11.75 -8.15
C GLU A 197 -0.40 11.79 -6.98
N VAL A 198 0.88 11.54 -7.27
CA VAL A 198 1.95 11.39 -6.28
C VAL A 198 2.02 12.61 -5.34
N PRO A 199 1.68 12.45 -4.05
CA PRO A 199 1.74 13.52 -3.07
C PRO A 199 3.19 13.95 -2.77
N PRO A 200 3.41 15.21 -2.34
CA PRO A 200 4.74 15.68 -1.93
C PRO A 200 5.19 15.13 -0.57
N VAL A 201 4.27 14.49 0.17
CA VAL A 201 4.50 13.91 1.49
C VAL A 201 4.00 12.48 1.56
N GLY A 202 4.54 11.72 2.50
CA GLY A 202 4.08 10.36 2.77
C GLY A 202 4.62 9.27 1.84
N ILE A 203 5.55 9.60 0.94
CA ILE A 203 6.23 8.63 0.08
C ILE A 203 7.51 8.13 0.78
N PRO A 204 7.70 6.81 0.98
CA PRO A 204 8.81 6.25 1.75
C PRO A 204 10.09 6.07 0.89
N VAL A 205 10.53 7.15 0.23
CA VAL A 205 11.74 7.14 -0.60
C VAL A 205 12.61 8.34 -0.27
N LYS A 206 13.86 8.35 -0.77
CA LYS A 206 14.71 9.55 -0.67
C LYS A 206 14.04 10.70 -1.41
N ILE A 207 13.94 11.88 -0.78
CA ILE A 207 13.26 13.04 -1.34
C ILE A 207 14.23 14.21 -1.50
N VAL A 208 14.17 14.83 -2.67
CA VAL A 208 14.85 16.07 -2.99
C VAL A 208 13.80 17.13 -3.32
N VAL A 209 13.96 18.31 -2.74
CA VAL A 209 13.12 19.48 -3.04
C VAL A 209 13.98 20.53 -3.71
N ASP A 210 13.53 21.05 -4.85
CA ASP A 210 14.23 22.14 -5.51
C ASP A 210 14.18 23.42 -4.66
N LYS A 211 15.32 24.12 -4.53
CA LYS A 211 15.43 25.33 -3.72
C LYS A 211 14.39 26.41 -4.05
N ARG A 212 13.93 26.53 -5.31
CA ARG A 212 12.93 27.52 -5.74
C ARG A 212 11.56 27.25 -5.12
N VAL A 213 11.26 25.99 -4.80
CA VAL A 213 10.00 25.61 -4.14
C VAL A 213 9.90 26.24 -2.75
N LEU A 214 11.03 26.41 -2.05
CA LEU A 214 11.07 27.02 -0.71
C LEU A 214 10.86 28.54 -0.70
N GLU A 215 10.92 29.20 -1.86
CA GLU A 215 10.62 30.62 -1.99
C GLU A 215 9.11 30.94 -1.86
N ARG A 216 8.27 29.90 -1.81
CA ARG A 216 6.81 30.03 -1.72
C ARG A 216 6.34 29.81 -0.28
N GLU A 217 5.35 30.59 0.15
CA GLU A 217 4.74 30.39 1.48
C GLU A 217 3.97 29.06 1.57
N PHE A 218 3.27 28.72 0.48
CA PHE A 218 2.55 27.48 0.31
C PHE A 218 2.73 26.93 -1.12
N VAL A 219 2.57 25.63 -1.26
CA VAL A 219 2.55 24.92 -2.53
C VAL A 219 1.38 23.95 -2.61
N ILE A 220 0.99 23.62 -3.83
CA ILE A 220 -0.11 22.73 -4.17
C ILE A 220 0.45 21.60 -5.05
N GLY A 221 0.29 20.35 -4.61
CA GLY A 221 0.72 19.15 -5.33
C GLY A 221 -0.35 18.08 -5.37
N GLY A 222 0.03 16.86 -5.79
CA GLY A 222 -0.86 15.70 -5.78
C GLY A 222 -1.46 15.45 -4.40
N GLY A 223 -2.75 15.14 -4.34
CA GLY A 223 -3.48 14.83 -3.11
C GLY A 223 -3.68 13.33 -2.88
N GLY A 224 -3.01 12.45 -3.64
CA GLY A 224 -3.17 11.00 -3.55
C GLY A 224 -4.28 10.42 -4.44
N SER A 225 -4.99 11.24 -5.22
CA SER A 225 -5.93 10.82 -6.26
C SER A 225 -6.06 11.88 -7.34
N ILE A 226 -6.54 11.51 -8.53
CA ILE A 226 -6.67 12.42 -9.69
C ILE A 226 -7.59 13.63 -9.47
N ASN A 227 -8.47 13.57 -8.46
CA ASN A 227 -9.40 14.62 -8.09
C ASN A 227 -9.04 15.33 -6.78
N ARG A 228 -7.87 15.05 -6.20
CA ARG A 228 -7.42 15.68 -4.95
C ARG A 228 -6.10 16.37 -5.11
N LEU A 229 -5.98 17.51 -4.45
CA LEU A 229 -4.75 18.27 -4.33
C LEU A 229 -4.40 18.45 -2.85
N SER A 230 -3.11 18.55 -2.55
CA SER A 230 -2.61 18.85 -1.22
C SER A 230 -1.96 20.23 -1.20
N LYS A 231 -2.40 21.09 -0.29
CA LYS A 231 -1.83 22.41 -0.04
C LYS A 231 -1.01 22.37 1.24
N LEU A 232 0.28 22.67 1.15
CA LEU A 232 1.23 22.56 2.26
C LEU A 232 2.28 23.67 2.22
N SER A 233 2.94 23.92 3.36
CA SER A 233 4.15 24.72 3.39
C SER A 233 5.36 23.90 2.88
N PRO A 234 6.17 24.42 1.94
CA PRO A 234 7.42 23.78 1.50
C PRO A 234 8.35 23.41 2.66
N LYS A 235 8.43 24.27 3.67
CA LYS A 235 9.28 24.03 4.85
C LYS A 235 8.82 22.80 5.62
N LYS A 236 7.51 22.58 5.75
CA LYS A 236 6.93 21.41 6.42
C LYS A 236 7.14 20.13 5.62
N ILE A 237 7.09 20.20 4.29
CA ILE A 237 7.44 19.06 3.42
C ILE A 237 8.89 18.63 3.70
N VAL A 238 9.83 19.59 3.69
CA VAL A 238 11.26 19.32 3.93
C VAL A 238 11.50 18.75 5.34
N GLU A 239 10.90 19.36 6.37
CA GLU A 239 11.04 18.94 7.76
C GLU A 239 10.50 17.52 7.99
N PHE A 240 9.27 17.24 7.54
CA PHE A 240 8.61 15.95 7.74
C PHE A 240 9.34 14.81 7.02
N GLN A 241 9.77 15.06 5.78
CA GLN A 241 10.42 14.05 4.94
C GLN A 241 11.93 13.95 5.16
N LYS A 242 12.52 14.86 5.94
CA LYS A 242 13.97 15.05 6.03
C LYS A 242 14.60 15.19 4.65
N ALA A 243 13.94 15.95 3.77
CA ALA A 243 14.32 16.06 2.37
C ALA A 243 15.61 16.88 2.19
N GLU A 244 16.39 16.52 1.17
CA GLU A 244 17.54 17.33 0.74
C GLU A 244 17.06 18.50 -0.13
N VAL A 245 17.57 19.71 0.14
CA VAL A 245 17.26 20.92 -0.64
C VAL A 245 18.39 21.19 -1.61
N LEU A 246 18.11 21.07 -2.91
CA LEU A 246 19.12 21.14 -3.97
C LEU A 246 18.66 22.03 -5.12
N ASP A 247 19.59 22.48 -5.98
CA ASP A 247 19.26 23.09 -7.28
C ASP A 247 19.19 21.98 -8.32
N VAL A 248 17.98 21.56 -8.66
CA VAL A 248 17.73 20.38 -9.53
C VAL A 248 16.77 20.66 -10.66
N SER A 249 16.43 21.94 -10.86
CA SER A 249 15.50 22.38 -11.90
C SER A 249 16.16 23.25 -12.97
N GLU A 250 15.55 23.28 -14.15
CA GLU A 250 15.82 24.17 -15.27
C GLU A 250 14.53 24.83 -15.77
#